data_AF-A0A379S6H7-F1
#
_entry.id   AF-A0A379S6H7-F1
#
_cell.length_a   1.000
_cell.length_b   1.000
_cell.length_c   1.000
_cell.angle_alpha   90.00
_cell.angle_beta   90.00
_cell.angle_gamma   90.00
#
_symmetry.space_group_name_H-M   'P 1'
#
loop_
_entity.id
_entity.type
_entity.pdbx_description
1 polymer ?
#
loop_
_entity_poly.entity_id
_entity_poly.type
_entity_poly.pdbx_seq_one_letter_code
_entity_poly.pdbx_strand_id
1 'polypeptide(L)'
;MFLDAPAFSHLQATLDALQIQPNEKDRRAALHRVFADLMDDATLTPLFNYHYRISAPPGVNGVRLTPRGWFEFSEAWLPPPSQ
;
A
#
# COMPACT_ATOMS: atom_id res chain seq x y z
N MET A 1 -13.30 16.74 6.42
CA MET A 1 -14.59 16.81 5.71
C MET A 1 -14.64 15.58 4.82
N PHE A 2 -15.75 14.83 4.78
CA PHE A 2 -15.87 13.64 3.92
C PHE A 2 -16.34 14.07 2.52
N LEU A 3 -15.86 13.37 1.49
CA LEU A 3 -16.34 13.56 0.10
C LEU A 3 -17.85 13.34 0.03
N ASP A 4 -18.57 14.24 -0.63
CA ASP A 4 -19.96 13.99 -0.97
C ASP A 4 -20.07 12.98 -2.13
N ALA A 5 -21.28 12.50 -2.40
CA ALA A 5 -21.49 11.46 -3.41
C ALA A 5 -20.99 11.87 -4.82
N PRO A 6 -21.25 13.09 -5.32
CA PRO A 6 -20.70 13.54 -6.60
C PRO A 6 -19.17 13.59 -6.63
N ALA A 7 -18.53 14.16 -5.61
CA ALA A 7 -17.08 14.25 -5.54
C ALA A 7 -16.43 12.86 -5.46
N PHE A 8 -17.05 11.94 -4.70
CA PHE A 8 -16.61 10.56 -4.65
C PHE A 8 -16.75 9.85 -6.00
N SER A 9 -17.87 10.00 -6.70
CA SER A 9 -18.05 9.42 -8.04
C SER A 9 -17.04 9.97 -9.06
N HIS A 10 -16.71 11.26 -8.98
CA HIS A 10 -15.70 11.87 -9.82
C HIS A 10 -14.29 11.32 -9.53
N LEU A 11 -13.93 11.20 -8.26
CA LEU A 11 -12.66 10.59 -7.83
C LEU A 11 -12.57 9.13 -8.32
N GLN A 12 -13.63 8.35 -8.15
CA GLN A 12 -13.69 6.96 -8.59
C GLN A 12 -13.47 6.84 -10.10
N ALA A 13 -14.20 7.62 -10.91
CA ALA A 13 -14.03 7.62 -12.36
C ALA A 13 -12.62 8.05 -12.80
N THR A 14 -12.01 8.99 -12.07
CA THR A 14 -10.62 9.41 -12.31
C THR A 14 -9.65 8.27 -12.05
N LEU A 15 -9.78 7.60 -10.90
CA LEU A 15 -8.93 6.44 -10.57
C LEU A 15 -9.14 5.28 -11.55
N ASP A 16 -10.37 5.06 -12.02
CA ASP A 16 -10.69 4.03 -13.00
C ASP A 16 -10.07 4.32 -14.38
N ALA A 17 -9.94 5.59 -14.77
CA ALA A 17 -9.22 5.96 -15.99
C ALA A 17 -7.70 5.81 -15.81
N LEU A 18 -7.16 6.17 -14.64
CA LEU A 18 -5.73 6.05 -14.37
C LEU A 18 -5.26 4.61 -14.29
N GLN A 19 -6.05 3.68 -13.73
CA GLN A 19 -5.62 2.29 -13.58
C GLN A 19 -5.33 1.61 -14.93
N ILE A 20 -6.08 1.98 -15.97
CA ILE A 20 -5.97 1.43 -17.33
C ILE A 20 -4.92 2.16 -18.20
N GLN A 21 -4.30 3.24 -17.71
CA GLN A 21 -3.26 3.96 -18.46
C GLN A 21 -2.04 3.05 -18.69
N PRO A 22 -1.68 2.72 -19.96
CA PRO A 22 -0.63 1.75 -20.26
C PRO A 22 0.77 2.26 -19.92
N ASN A 23 1.00 3.58 -20.03
CA ASN A 23 2.28 4.17 -19.70
C ASN A 23 2.43 4.26 -18.18
N GLU A 24 3.33 3.47 -17.61
CA GLU A 24 3.56 3.42 -16.16
C GLU A 24 3.99 4.78 -15.60
N LYS A 25 4.87 5.51 -16.30
CA LYS A 25 5.39 6.80 -15.84
C LYS A 25 4.26 7.83 -15.76
N ASP A 26 3.42 7.88 -16.79
CA ASP A 26 2.27 8.79 -16.83
C ASP A 26 1.23 8.42 -15.79
N ARG A 27 0.93 7.12 -15.64
CA ARG A 27 0.03 6.61 -14.61
C ARG A 27 0.49 7.00 -13.20
N ARG A 28 1.79 6.83 -12.92
CA ARG A 28 2.38 7.19 -11.63
C ARG A 28 2.34 8.69 -11.39
N ALA A 29 2.71 9.50 -12.38
CA ALA A 29 2.66 10.95 -12.28
C ALA A 29 1.24 11.46 -12.01
N ALA A 30 0.24 10.90 -12.70
CA ALA A 30 -1.15 11.25 -12.51
C ALA A 30 -1.71 10.81 -11.14
N LEU A 31 -1.37 9.61 -10.67
CA LEU A 31 -1.73 9.15 -9.32
C LEU A 31 -1.13 10.03 -8.23
N HIS A 32 0.14 10.45 -8.38
CA HIS A 32 0.76 11.39 -7.46
C HIS A 32 0.03 12.73 -7.41
N ARG A 33 -0.46 13.21 -8.56
CA ARG A 33 -1.24 14.45 -8.62
C ARG A 33 -2.58 14.33 -7.89
N VAL A 34 -3.35 13.27 -8.15
CA VAL A 34 -4.61 13.01 -7.43
C VAL A 34 -4.38 12.95 -5.92
N PHE A 35 -3.32 12.27 -5.49
CA PHE A 35 -2.97 12.20 -4.06
C PHE A 35 -2.62 13.58 -3.48
N ALA A 36 -1.88 14.40 -4.21
CA ALA A 36 -1.54 15.77 -3.78
C ALA A 36 -2.79 16.65 -3.67
N ASP A 37 -3.68 16.59 -4.66
CA ASP A 37 -4.93 17.37 -4.68
C ASP A 37 -5.83 17.00 -3.47
N LEU A 38 -5.95 15.70 -3.16
CA LEU A 38 -6.70 15.23 -1.99
C LEU A 38 -6.11 15.70 -0.65
N MET A 39 -4.79 15.88 -0.57
CA MET A 39 -4.12 16.43 0.61
C MET A 39 -4.30 17.94 0.73
N ASP A 40 -4.20 18.67 -0.39
CA ASP A 40 -4.40 20.13 -0.43
C ASP A 40 -5.81 20.50 0.01
N ASP A 41 -6.81 19.73 -0.43
CA ASP A 41 -8.21 19.87 -0.02
C ASP A 41 -8.49 19.38 1.43
N ALA A 42 -7.47 18.91 2.15
CA ALA A 42 -7.59 18.28 3.47
C ALA A 42 -8.62 17.12 3.52
N THR A 43 -8.90 16.50 2.37
CA THR A 43 -9.76 15.32 2.24
C THR A 43 -9.04 14.09 2.75
N LEU A 44 -7.74 13.97 2.43
CA LEU A 44 -6.85 12.95 2.97
C LEU A 44 -5.73 13.62 3.76
N THR A 45 -5.56 13.21 5.01
CA THR A 45 -4.50 13.75 5.87
C THR A 45 -3.59 12.61 6.32
N PRO A 46 -2.61 12.20 5.51
CA PRO A 46 -1.73 11.08 5.84
C PRO A 46 -0.90 11.44 7.07
N LEU A 47 -0.99 10.63 8.13
CA LEU A 47 -0.29 10.87 9.38
C LEU A 47 1.11 10.23 9.40
N PHE A 48 1.23 9.03 8.85
CA PHE A 48 2.48 8.27 8.79
C PHE A 48 2.38 7.15 7.77
N ASN A 49 3.54 6.72 7.26
CA ASN A 49 3.66 5.51 6.47
C ASN A 49 3.95 4.34 7.42
N TYR A 50 3.18 3.26 7.30
CA TYR A 50 3.39 2.07 8.12
C TYR A 50 4.62 1.30 7.64
N HIS A 51 5.68 1.32 8.45
CA HIS A 51 6.86 0.47 8.27
C HIS A 51 6.77 -0.69 9.26
N TYR A 52 6.35 -1.84 8.76
CA TYR A 52 6.32 -3.06 9.55
C TYR A 52 7.73 -3.60 9.75
N ARG A 53 8.12 -3.83 11.01
CA ARG A 53 9.32 -4.57 11.37
C ARG A 53 8.91 -5.94 11.89
N ILE A 54 9.40 -7.00 11.24
CA ILE A 54 9.10 -8.38 11.65
C ILE A 54 10.02 -8.73 12.82
N SER A 55 9.44 -9.17 13.94
CA SER A 55 10.15 -9.99 14.92
C SER A 55 9.82 -11.46 14.62
N ALA A 56 10.67 -12.12 13.83
CA ALA A 56 10.51 -13.55 13.63
C ALA A 56 10.68 -14.27 14.98
N PRO A 57 9.83 -15.27 15.31
CA PRO A 57 10.05 -16.09 16.49
C PRO A 57 11.48 -16.65 16.47
N PRO A 58 12.18 -16.71 17.62
CA PRO A 58 13.53 -17.27 17.68
C PRO A 58 13.58 -18.66 17.03
N GLY A 59 14.52 -18.87 16.11
CA GLY A 59 14.64 -20.12 15.39
C GLY A 59 13.69 -20.29 14.20
N VAL A 60 12.92 -19.28 13.79
CA VAL A 60 12.15 -19.31 12.54
C VAL A 60 12.80 -18.39 11.51
N ASN A 61 13.19 -18.96 10.37
CA ASN A 61 13.78 -18.26 9.25
C ASN A 61 12.80 -18.24 8.06
N GLY A 62 13.02 -17.34 7.09
CA GLY A 62 12.26 -17.32 5.84
C GLY A 62 10.84 -16.72 5.91
N VAL A 63 10.44 -16.14 7.05
CA VAL A 63 9.18 -15.39 7.17
C VAL A 63 9.30 -14.07 6.42
N ARG A 64 8.39 -13.82 5.48
CA ARG A 64 8.33 -12.57 4.70
C ARG A 64 7.08 -11.78 5.07
N LEU A 65 7.15 -10.47 4.93
CA LEU A 65 5.98 -9.60 4.99
C LEU A 65 5.57 -9.21 3.57
N THR A 66 4.32 -9.47 3.23
CA THR A 66 3.73 -9.01 1.97
C THR A 66 3.52 -7.49 1.98
N PRO A 67 3.49 -6.82 0.82
CA PRO A 67 3.14 -5.41 0.74
C PRO A 67 1.77 -5.04 1.32
N ARG A 68 0.89 -6.03 1.54
CA ARG A 68 -0.43 -5.88 2.17
C ARG A 68 -0.41 -6.08 3.69
N GLY A 69 0.76 -6.25 4.30
CA GLY A 69 0.93 -6.37 5.75
C GLY A 69 0.72 -7.78 6.32
N TRP A 70 0.52 -8.80 5.47
CA TRP A 70 0.41 -10.20 5.91
C TRP A 70 1.77 -10.88 6.01
N PHE A 71 1.91 -11.78 6.98
CA PHE A 71 3.04 -12.70 7.05
C PHE A 71 2.85 -13.85 6.06
N GLU A 72 3.88 -14.10 5.26
CA GLU A 72 3.96 -15.24 4.36
C GLU A 72 4.93 -16.27 4.94
N PHE A 73 4.45 -17.51 5.06
CA PHE A 73 5.18 -18.64 5.66
C PHE A 73 5.56 -19.73 4.64
N SER A 74 5.32 -19.51 3.35
CA SER A 74 5.60 -20.49 2.29
C SER A 74 7.07 -20.91 2.23
N GLU A 75 7.98 -20.01 2.61
CA GLU A 75 9.42 -20.24 2.70
C GLU A 75 9.92 -20.39 4.15
N ALA A 76 9.02 -20.52 5.13
CA ALA A 76 9.41 -20.57 6.54
C ALA A 76 10.06 -21.92 6.90
N TRP A 77 11.16 -21.88 7.65
CA TRP A 77 11.87 -23.09 8.10
C TRP A 77 12.50 -22.92 9.48
N LEU A 78 12.74 -24.05 10.15
CA LEU A 78 13.42 -24.14 11.45
C LEU A 78 14.85 -24.67 11.25
N PRO A 79 15.88 -24.11 11.91
CA PRO A 79 17.21 -24.69 11.90
C PRO A 79 17.21 -26.05 12.61
N PRO A 80 18.13 -26.94 12.24
CA PRO A 80 18.29 -28.21 12.91
C PRO A 80 18.58 -27.96 14.41
N PRO A 81 18.09 -28.84 15.31
CA PRO A 81 18.37 -28.72 16.74
C PRO A 81 19.88 -28.81 16.99
N SER A 82 20.41 -27.93 17.84
CA SER A 82 21.78 -28.01 18.33
C SER A 82 21.97 -29.27 19.16
N GLN A 83 22.98 -30.08 18.82
CA GLN A 83 23.39 -31.28 19.56
C GLN A 83 23.86 -30.97 20.97
#